data_AF-A0A521P3L9-F1
#
_entry.id   AF-A0A521P3L9-F1
#
_cell.length_a   1.000
_cell.length_b   1.000
_cell.length_c   1.000
_cell.angle_alpha   90.00
_cell.angle_beta   90.00
_cell.angle_gamma   90.00
#
_symmetry.space_group_name_H-M   'P 1'
#
loop_
_entity.id
_entity.type
_entity.pdbx_description
1 polymer ?
#
loop_
_entity_poly.entity_id
_entity_poly.type
_entity_poly.pdbx_seq_one_letter_code
_entity_poly.pdbx_strand_id
1 'polypeptide(L)' 'MKRHRDRIIDPRGRRRLTRNEKVGIGSIAVLLGVAAVGVIAGVLIDRLLDFDDVLDAGGEWDEGGGVHTRWE' A
#
# COMPACT_ATOMS: atom_id res chain seq x y z
N MET A 1 34.84 -31.69 15.43
CA MET A 1 34.32 -30.37 15.81
C MET A 1 34.82 -29.32 14.81
N LYS A 2 34.01 -28.93 13.81
CA LYS A 2 34.44 -27.95 12.79
C LYS A 2 34.22 -26.53 13.33
N ARG A 3 35.34 -25.83 13.54
CA ARG A 3 35.44 -24.44 14.02
C ARG A 3 34.59 -23.50 13.14
N HIS A 4 33.56 -22.89 13.72
CA HIS A 4 32.77 -21.82 13.09
C HIS A 4 33.70 -20.65 12.77
N ARG A 5 34.09 -20.47 11.50
CA ARG A 5 34.72 -19.23 11.01
C ARG A 5 33.61 -18.22 10.69
N ASP A 6 32.90 -17.78 11.70
CA ASP A 6 31.76 -16.86 11.56
C ASP A 6 32.13 -15.37 11.56
N ARG A 7 33.42 -15.05 11.69
CA ARG A 7 33.90 -13.67 11.72
C ARG A 7 34.52 -13.29 10.39
N ILE A 8 33.68 -12.94 9.42
CA ILE A 8 34.11 -12.25 8.20
C ILE A 8 34.24 -10.76 8.54
N ILE A 9 35.37 -10.40 9.17
CA ILE A 9 35.77 -9.01 9.36
C ILE A 9 36.40 -8.54 8.05
N ASP A 10 35.89 -7.44 7.49
CA ASP A 10 36.52 -6.74 6.37
C ASP A 10 37.89 -6.19 6.80
N PRO A 11 38.92 -6.10 5.93
CA PRO A 11 40.19 -5.42 6.26
C PRO A 11 40.02 -3.99 6.81
N ARG A 12 38.84 -3.37 6.64
CA ARG A 12 38.45 -2.08 7.25
C ARG A 12 37.77 -2.19 8.63
N GLY A 13 37.75 -3.36 9.27
CA GLY A 13 37.18 -3.59 10.60
C GLY A 13 35.65 -3.67 10.67
N ARG A 14 34.94 -3.53 9.54
CA ARG A 14 33.46 -3.63 9.52
C ARG A 14 33.03 -5.09 9.47
N ARG A 15 32.13 -5.47 10.39
CA ARG A 15 31.50 -6.79 10.43
C ARG A 15 30.63 -6.97 9.19
N ARG A 16 30.93 -7.96 8.34
CA ARG A 16 30.06 -8.31 7.21
C ARG A 16 28.83 -9.06 7.73
N LEU A 17 27.65 -8.68 7.22
CA LEU A 17 26.40 -9.39 7.48
C LEU A 17 26.54 -10.85 7.04
N THR A 18 26.17 -11.77 7.92
CA THR A 18 26.03 -13.19 7.63
C THR A 18 24.94 -13.40 6.58
N ARG A 19 24.93 -14.58 5.94
CA ARG A 19 23.92 -14.90 4.92
C ARG A 19 22.50 -14.81 5.49
N ASN A 20 22.30 -15.28 6.73
CA ASN A 20 21.00 -15.24 7.40
C ASN A 20 20.56 -13.81 7.70
N GLU A 21 21.47 -12.94 8.16
CA GLU A 21 21.12 -11.52 8.40
C GLU A 21 20.74 -10.81 7.09
N LYS A 22 21.42 -11.10 5.97
CA LYS A 22 21.05 -10.52 4.66
C LYS A 22 19.66 -10.95 4.21
N VAL A 23 19.34 -12.24 4.35
CA VAL A 23 18.01 -12.77 4.02
C VAL A 23 16.96 -12.15 4.94
N GLY A 24 17.24 -12.07 6.25
CA GLY A 24 16.32 -11.47 7.22
C GLY A 24 15.99 -10.01 6.88
N ILE A 25 17.00 -9.19 6.60
CA ILE A 25 16.80 -7.78 6.19
C ILE A 25 16.03 -7.71 4.88
N GLY A 26 16.38 -8.53 3.89
CA GLY A 26 15.69 -8.58 2.61
C GLY A 26 14.20 -8.92 2.75
N SER A 27 13.88 -9.93 3.56
CA SER A 27 12.49 -10.32 3.82
C SER A 27 11.70 -9.21 4.51
N ILE A 28 12.28 -8.54 5.52
CA ILE A 28 11.62 -7.41 6.19
C ILE A 28 11.38 -6.27 5.21
N ALA A 29 12.37 -5.93 4.37
CA ALA A 29 12.23 -4.87 3.38
C ALA A 29 11.11 -5.16 2.38
N VAL A 30 10.99 -6.41 1.92
CA VAL A 30 9.90 -6.83 1.02
C VAL A 30 8.55 -6.71 1.71
N LEU A 31 8.42 -7.17 2.96
CA LEU A 31 7.17 -7.07 3.72
C LEU A 31 6.74 -5.61 3.91
N LEU A 32 7.67 -4.73 4.25
CA LEU A 32 7.40 -3.30 4.36
C LEU A 32 6.99 -2.68 3.02
N GLY A 33 7.63 -3.09 1.92
CA GLY A 33 7.28 -2.64 0.57
C GLY A 33 5.86 -3.04 0.19
N VAL A 34 5.48 -4.31 0.39
CA VAL A 34 4.13 -4.81 0.11
C VAL A 34 3.09 -4.11 0.99
N ALA A 35 3.39 -3.92 2.28
CA ALA A 35 2.50 -3.20 3.19
C ALA A 35 2.28 -1.75 2.74
N ALA A 36 3.33 -1.04 2.35
CA ALA A 36 3.24 0.32 1.83
C ALA A 36 2.38 0.40 0.56
N VAL A 37 2.54 -0.54 -0.37
CA VAL A 37 1.70 -0.63 -1.57
C VAL A 37 0.24 -0.85 -1.21
N GLY A 38 -0.07 -1.73 -0.26
CA GLY A 38 -1.44 -1.95 0.22
C GLY A 38 -2.08 -0.69 0.82
N VAL A 39 -1.31 0.09 1.59
CA VAL A 39 -1.76 1.38 2.15
C VAL A 39 -2.08 2.37 1.03
N ILE A 40 -1.18 2.53 0.05
CA ILE A 40 -1.39 3.43 -1.09
C ILE A 40 -2.63 3.01 -1.88
N ALA A 41 -2.79 1.72 -2.15
CA ALA A 41 -3.96 1.20 -2.85
C ALA A 41 -5.25 1.48 -2.08
N GLY A 42 -5.26 1.27 -0.76
CA GLY A 42 -6.40 1.60 0.10
C GLY A 42 -6.78 3.08 0.02
N VAL A 43 -5.79 3.98 0.10
CA VAL A 43 -6.03 5.43 -0.04
C VAL A 43 -6.54 5.79 -1.44
N LEU A 44 -6.01 5.17 -2.49
CA LEU A 44 -6.51 5.42 -3.85
C LEU A 44 -7.96 4.96 -4.02
N ILE A 45 -8.31 3.79 -3.48
CA ILE A 45 -9.68 3.28 -3.52
C ILE A 45 -10.61 4.20 -2.74
N ASP A 46 -10.25 4.56 -1.51
CA ASP A 46 -10.98 5.52 -0.66
C ASP A 46 -11.29 6.81 -1.42
N ARG A 47 -10.29 7.38 -2.09
CA ARG A 47 -10.49 8.59 -2.91
C ARG A 47 -11.38 8.38 -4.12
N LEU A 48 -11.28 7.24 -4.78
CA LEU A 48 -12.15 6.94 -5.92
C LEU A 48 -13.60 6.75 -5.49
N LEU A 49 -13.83 6.15 -4.32
CA LEU A 49 -15.17 6.02 -3.73
C LEU A 49 -15.71 7.38 -3.27
N ASP A 50 -14.90 8.21 -2.63
CA ASP A 50 -15.28 9.59 -2.30
C ASP A 50 -15.66 10.41 -3.55
N PHE A 51 -14.98 10.20 -4.69
CA PHE A 51 -15.34 10.84 -5.96
C PHE A 51 -16.66 10.30 -6.52
N ASP A 52 -16.94 9.01 -6.35
CA ASP A 52 -18.24 8.41 -6.73
C ASP A 52 -19.38 9.03 -5.92
N ASP A 53 -19.21 9.19 -4.60
CA ASP A 53 -20.19 9.85 -3.74
C ASP A 53 -20.45 11.31 -4.17
N VAL A 54 -19.44 12.06 -4.63
CA VAL A 54 -19.63 13.43 -5.15
C VAL A 54 -20.33 13.44 -6.51
N LEU A 55 -20.08 12.44 -7.36
CA LEU A 55 -20.76 12.29 -8.65
C LEU A 55 -22.21 11.82 -8.48
N ASP A 56 -22.49 10.97 -7.48
CA ASP A 56 -23.83 10.49 -7.12
C ASP A 56 -24.62 11.55 -6.32
N ALA A 57 -23.94 12.41 -5.55
CA ALA A 57 -24.53 13.61 -4.93
C ALA A 57 -24.93 14.69 -5.95
N GLY A 58 -24.44 14.61 -7.20
CA GLY A 58 -24.98 15.37 -8.33
C GLY A 58 -26.34 14.86 -8.82
N GLY A 59 -26.87 13.80 -8.20
CA GLY A 59 -28.10 13.09 -8.51
C GLY A 59 -29.19 13.19 -7.44
N GLU A 60 -29.18 14.19 -6.55
CA GLU A 60 -30.46 14.73 -6.05
C GLU A 60 -31.15 15.45 -7.23
N TRP A 61 -31.61 14.62 -8.18
CA TRP A 61 -32.54 15.03 -9.21
C TRP A 61 -33.83 15.34 -8.47
N ASP A 62 -33.97 16.61 -8.07
CA ASP A 62 -35.19 17.26 -7.62
C ASP A 62 -36.37 16.29 -7.43
N GLU A 63 -36.44 15.66 -6.25
CA GLU A 63 -37.63 14.88 -5.86
C GLU A 63 -38.88 15.79 -5.73
N GLY A 64 -38.74 17.10 -5.96
CA GLY A 64 -39.82 18.07 -6.12
C GLY A 64 -40.13 18.49 -7.56
N GLY A 65 -39.42 17.96 -8.56
CA GLY A 65 -39.47 18.39 -9.95
C GLY A 65 -40.44 17.55 -10.76
N GLY A 66 -41.73 17.68 -10.47
CA GLY A 66 -42.79 17.00 -11.20
C GLY A 66 -42.59 17.13 -12.72
N VAL A 67 -42.28 16.02 -13.38
CA VAL A 67 -42.36 15.95 -14.85
C VAL A 67 -43.84 16.08 -15.18
N HIS A 68 -44.30 17.32 -15.38
CA HIS A 68 -45.60 17.57 -15.99
C HIS A 68 -45.51 17.04 -17.42
N THR A 69 -46.07 15.85 -17.65
CA THR A 69 -46.37 15.42 -19.00
C THR A 69 -47.34 16.44 -19.59
N ARG A 70 -46.93 17.10 -20.68
CA ARG A 70 -47.69 18.13 -21.43
C ARG A 70 -49.06 17.66 -21.99
N TRP A 71 -49.52 16.48 -21.64
CA TRP A 71 -50.70 15.83 -22.23
C TRP A 71 -51.74 15.40 -21.20
N GLU A 72 -51.87 16.16 -20.11
CA GLU A 72 -53.11 16.23 -19.31
C GLU A 72 -53.73 17.62 -19.42
#